data_AF-A0A0D6LIA4-F1
#
_entry.id   AF-A0A0D6LIA4-F1
#
_cell.length_a   1.000
_cell.length_b   1.000
_cell.length_c   1.000
_cell.angle_alpha   90.00
_cell.angle_beta   90.00
_cell.angle_gamma   90.00
#
_symmetry.space_group_name_H-M   'P 1'
#
loop_
_entity.id
_entity.type
_entity.pdbx_description
1 polymer ?
#
loop_
_entity_poly.entity_id
_entity_poly.type
_entity_poly.pdbx_seq_one_letter_code
_entity_poly.pdbx_strand_id
1 'polypeptide(L)'
;MNVKLPETTQNMLGASLPDEDTWTLAEQKLLEQAIKTYPASDPERWDKISTAVGTKTKKACIRRFKYLVQMVKSKKEEGAS
;
A
#
# COMPACT_ATOMS: atom_id res chain seq x y z
N MET A 1 34.37 -3.11 -5.14
CA MET A 1 33.49 -3.71 -4.12
C MET A 1 32.24 -2.86 -4.09
N ASN A 2 31.16 -3.37 -4.67
CA ASN A 2 30.03 -2.55 -5.09
C ASN A 2 29.02 -2.47 -3.95
N VAL A 3 29.10 -1.41 -3.14
CA VAL A 3 28.06 -1.10 -2.15
C VAL A 3 26.92 -0.36 -2.86
N LYS A 4 26.03 -1.12 -3.51
CA LYS A 4 24.75 -0.60 -3.98
C LYS A 4 23.88 -0.33 -2.75
N LEU A 5 23.92 0.91 -2.27
CA LEU A 5 22.92 1.47 -1.36
C LEU A 5 21.56 1.43 -2.08
N PRO A 6 20.51 0.78 -1.54
CA PRO A 6 19.17 0.95 -2.08
C PRO A 6 18.65 2.33 -1.66
N GLU A 7 18.44 3.20 -2.64
CA GLU A 7 17.59 4.38 -2.51
C GLU A 7 16.21 3.97 -2.03
N THR A 8 15.88 4.30 -0.79
CA THR A 8 14.51 4.61 -0.39
C THR A 8 14.60 5.52 0.82
N THR A 9 14.40 6.81 0.54
CA THR A 9 14.42 7.91 1.48
C THR A 9 13.75 7.56 2.82
N GLN A 10 14.57 7.58 3.86
CA GLN A 10 14.20 7.32 5.23
C GLN A 10 13.76 8.65 5.86
N ASN A 11 12.58 9.16 5.47
CA ASN A 11 11.95 10.29 6.16
C ASN A 11 10.97 9.75 7.21
N MET A 12 11.55 9.32 8.34
CA MET A 12 10.83 9.15 9.61
C MET A 12 10.59 10.54 10.21
N LEU A 13 9.50 10.72 10.97
CA LEU A 13 9.07 11.90 11.74
C LEU A 13 7.92 12.71 11.09
N GLY A 14 6.72 12.15 11.13
CA GLY A 14 5.48 12.84 10.77
C GLY A 14 4.27 12.18 11.40
N ALA A 15 4.21 12.16 12.73
CA ALA A 15 2.94 11.95 13.44
C ALA A 15 2.10 13.23 13.25
N SER A 16 1.48 13.36 12.08
CA SER A 16 0.48 14.39 11.82
C SER A 16 -0.63 13.70 11.04
N LEU A 17 -1.74 13.49 11.75
CA LEU A 17 -3.12 13.20 11.32
C LEU A 17 -3.28 12.44 9.98
N PRO A 18 -4.00 11.30 9.96
CA PRO A 18 -4.16 10.54 8.74
C PRO A 18 -5.05 11.32 7.76
N ASP A 19 -4.44 12.04 6.82
CA ASP A 19 -5.09 12.32 5.56
C ASP A 19 -5.41 10.95 4.94
N GLU A 20 -6.69 10.57 4.98
CA GLU A 20 -7.15 9.24 4.58
C GLU A 20 -6.78 8.89 3.11
N ASP A 21 -6.47 9.92 2.31
CA ASP A 21 -6.12 9.81 0.90
C ASP A 21 -4.60 9.80 0.62
N THR A 22 -3.75 10.25 1.56
CA THR A 22 -2.29 10.26 1.37
C THR A 22 -1.68 8.91 1.77
N TRP A 23 -1.23 8.13 0.79
CA TRP A 23 -0.56 6.85 1.00
C TRP A 23 0.96 7.03 0.98
N THR A 24 1.60 6.86 2.13
CA THR A 24 3.07 6.80 2.20
C THR A 24 3.59 5.48 1.65
N LEU A 25 4.88 5.44 1.30
CA LEU A 25 5.52 4.22 0.78
C LEU A 25 5.47 3.07 1.79
N ALA A 26 5.58 3.37 3.09
CA ALA A 26 5.49 2.37 4.15
C ALA A 26 4.07 1.76 4.22
N GLU A 27 3.04 2.60 4.23
CA GLU A 27 1.64 2.16 4.22
C GLU A 27 1.31 1.37 2.96
N GLN A 28 1.81 1.81 1.80
CA GLN A 28 1.61 1.13 0.54
C GLN A 28 2.23 -0.28 0.55
N LYS A 29 3.47 -0.41 1.05
CA LYS A 29 4.12 -1.72 1.23
C LYS A 29 3.35 -2.62 2.19
N LEU A 30 2.88 -2.08 3.32
CA LEU A 30 2.07 -2.82 4.28
C LEU A 30 0.76 -3.31 3.67
N LEU A 31 0.06 -2.44 2.92
CA LEU A 31 -1.16 -2.80 2.20
C LEU A 31 -0.90 -3.92 1.20
N GLU A 32 0.13 -3.79 0.35
CA GLU A 32 0.48 -4.82 -0.64
C GLU A 32 0.88 -6.16 -0.02
N GLN A 33 1.66 -6.12 1.07
CA GLN A 33 1.99 -7.33 1.83
C GLN A 33 0.73 -7.96 2.41
N ALA A 34 -0.11 -7.19 3.09
CA ALA A 34 -1.33 -7.69 3.70
C ALA A 34 -2.31 -8.27 2.66
N ILE A 35 -2.43 -7.66 1.48
CA ILE A 35 -3.24 -8.20 0.38
C ILE A 35 -2.68 -9.54 -0.13
N LYS A 36 -1.36 -9.69 -0.20
CA LYS A 36 -0.71 -10.95 -0.57
C LYS A 36 -0.88 -12.02 0.50
N THR A 37 -0.85 -11.63 1.77
CA THR A 37 -1.04 -12.53 2.91
C THR A 37 -2.50 -12.97 3.06
N TYR A 38 -3.47 -12.09 2.80
CA TYR A 38 -4.90 -12.35 2.99
C TYR A 38 -5.63 -12.43 1.65
N PRO A 39 -5.87 -13.64 1.12
CA PRO A 39 -6.51 -13.83 -0.18
C PRO A 39 -7.98 -13.40 -0.20
N ALA A 40 -8.57 -13.31 -1.39
CA ALA A 40 -9.98 -12.95 -1.57
C ALA A 40 -10.97 -13.95 -0.93
N SER A 41 -10.51 -15.17 -0.64
CA SER A 41 -11.28 -16.19 0.06
C SER A 41 -11.53 -15.85 1.53
N ASP A 42 -10.69 -15.01 2.15
CA ASP A 42 -10.90 -14.56 3.52
C ASP A 42 -11.95 -13.43 3.54
N PRO A 43 -13.14 -13.63 4.13
CA PRO A 43 -14.13 -12.56 4.26
C PRO A 43 -13.63 -11.43 5.18
N GLU A 44 -12.73 -11.76 6.11
CA GLU A 44 -12.11 -10.82 7.04
C GLU A 44 -10.83 -10.17 6.50
N ARG A 45 -10.44 -10.44 5.25
CA ARG A 45 -9.16 -9.92 4.70
C ARG A 45 -9.03 -8.41 4.90
N TRP A 46 -10.09 -7.66 4.69
CA TRP A 46 -10.06 -6.20 4.77
C TRP A 46 -9.95 -5.70 6.20
N ASP A 47 -10.48 -6.45 7.15
CA ASP A 47 -10.29 -6.20 8.58
C ASP A 47 -8.81 -6.38 8.95
N LYS A 48 -8.25 -7.54 8.59
CA LYS A 48 -6.84 -7.85 8.82
C LYS A 48 -5.90 -6.88 8.11
N ILE A 49 -6.22 -6.45 6.89
CA ILE A 49 -5.46 -5.44 6.12
C ILE A 49 -5.49 -4.09 6.83
N SER A 50 -6.66 -3.62 7.25
CA SER A 50 -6.78 -2.34 7.98
C SER A 50 -6.02 -2.38 9.30
N THR A 51 -6.07 -3.51 10.01
CA THR A 51 -5.30 -3.73 11.24
C THR A 51 -3.79 -3.78 10.98
N ALA A 52 -3.35 -4.42 9.89
CA ALA A 52 -1.95 -4.49 9.51
C ALA A 52 -1.37 -3.11 9.10
N VAL A 53 -2.19 -2.28 8.44
CA VAL A 53 -1.80 -0.91 8.09
C VAL A 53 -1.86 -0.01 9.33
N GLY A 54 -2.86 -0.18 10.19
CA GLY A 54 -3.04 0.55 11.46
C GLY A 54 -3.39 2.04 11.32
N THR A 55 -2.98 2.67 10.23
CA THR A 55 -3.16 4.10 9.92
C THR A 55 -4.34 4.38 8.99
N LYS A 56 -4.80 3.37 8.23
CA LYS A 56 -5.87 3.48 7.25
C LYS A 56 -7.03 2.54 7.58
N THR A 57 -8.23 2.99 7.25
CA THR A 57 -9.46 2.20 7.43
C THR A 57 -9.62 1.13 6.33
N LYS A 58 -10.46 0.12 6.60
CA LYS A 58 -10.83 -0.92 5.61
C LYS A 58 -11.28 -0.30 4.28
N LYS A 59 -12.10 0.76 4.34
CA LYS A 59 -12.64 1.45 3.15
C LYS A 59 -11.53 2.10 2.33
N ALA A 60 -10.57 2.77 2.98
CA ALA A 60 -9.41 3.36 2.32
C ALA A 60 -8.54 2.28 1.65
N CYS A 61 -8.28 1.17 2.35
CA CYS A 61 -7.53 0.03 1.81
C CYS A 61 -8.18 -0.57 0.56
N ILE A 62 -9.51 -0.76 0.59
CA ILE A 62 -10.29 -1.27 -0.55
C ILE A 62 -10.21 -0.31 -1.75
N ARG A 63 -10.40 1.00 -1.52
CA ARG A 63 -10.33 2.01 -2.58
C ARG A 63 -8.94 2.00 -3.23
N ARG A 64 -7.88 2.00 -2.42
CA ARG A 64 -6.50 1.97 -2.90
C ARG A 64 -6.19 0.69 -3.66
N PHE A 65 -6.61 -0.47 -3.15
CA PHE A 65 -6.45 -1.74 -3.86
C PHE A 65 -7.17 -1.75 -5.21
N LYS A 66 -8.43 -1.28 -5.26
CA LYS A 66 -9.17 -1.17 -6.52
C LYS A 66 -8.43 -0.29 -7.51
N TYR A 67 -7.93 0.86 -7.07
CA TYR A 67 -7.12 1.74 -7.89
C TYR A 67 -5.85 1.04 -8.40
N LEU A 68 -5.09 0.36 -7.54
CA LEU A 68 -3.90 -0.39 -7.94
C LEU A 68 -4.22 -1.52 -8.92
N VAL A 69 -5.31 -2.26 -8.73
CA VAL A 69 -5.73 -3.31 -9.67
C VAL A 69 -6.13 -2.73 -11.02
N GLN A 70 -6.84 -1.59 -11.04
CA GLN A 70 -7.14 -0.88 -12.29
C GLN A 70 -5.85 -0.40 -12.95
N MET A 71 -4.95 0.22 -12.19
CA MET A 71 -3.65 0.64 -12.69
C MET A 71 -2.87 -0.54 -13.24
N VAL A 72 -2.67 -1.65 -12.53
CA VAL A 72 -1.90 -2.81 -13.04
C VAL A 72 -2.53 -3.42 -14.28
N LYS A 73 -3.87 -3.45 -14.37
CA LYS A 73 -4.60 -3.89 -15.58
C LYS A 73 -4.41 -2.93 -16.75
N SER A 74 -4.36 -1.63 -16.49
CA SER A 74 -4.16 -0.58 -17.50
C SER A 74 -2.68 -0.27 -17.78
N LYS A 75 -1.76 -0.66 -16.88
CA LYS A 75 -0.33 -0.31 -16.86
C LYS A 75 0.54 -1.41 -17.48
N LYS A 76 -0.06 -2.18 -18.39
CA LYS A 76 0.65 -2.59 -19.60
C LYS A 76 0.94 -1.38 -20.52
N GLU A 77 0.31 -0.21 -20.29
CA GLU A 77 0.47 0.96 -21.18
C GLU A 77 0.91 2.29 -20.53
N GLU A 78 0.95 2.47 -19.20
CA GLU A 78 1.35 3.77 -18.58
C GLU A 78 2.29 3.62 -17.37
N GLY A 79 3.32 2.79 -17.53
CA GLY A 79 4.45 2.66 -16.60
C GLY A 79 5.79 3.03 -17.24
N ALA A 80 5.75 3.59 -18.44
CA ALA A 80 6.88 4.14 -19.17
C ALA A 80 6.49 5.55 -19.61
N SER A 81 6.66 6.52 -18.72
CA SER A 81 6.94 7.89 -19.12
C SER A 81 7.76 8.58 -18.05
#